data_AF-A0A0J9WB93-F1
#
_entry.id   AF-A0A0J9WB93-F1
#
_cell.length_a   1.000
_cell.length_b   1.000
_cell.length_c   1.000
_cell.angle_alpha   90.00
_cell.angle_beta   90.00
_cell.angle_gamma   90.00
#
_symmetry.space_group_name_H-M   'P 1'
#
loop_
_entity.id
_entity.type
_entity.pdbx_description
1 polymer ?
#
loop_
_entity_poly.entity_id
_entity_poly.type
_entity_poly.pdbx_seq_one_letter_code
_entity_poly.pdbx_strand_id
1 'polypeptide(L)'
;MHTLFRLHGDDTTITDQDPVDTAAISIMLAHGASPTDTDNAGNTPLHLAAFNLHWTEALSYLLERGADPAQENLEKETAFHRAACGSYKGRDILTRSEERIRAQEDMLAVLVKAGREGLMDRGDAEGKTPRQICKTTRDGWITKDIR
;
A
#
# COMPACT_ATOMS: atom_id res chain seq x y z
N MET A 1 -20.48 0.36 -16.76
CA MET A 1 -19.48 0.16 -17.84
C MET A 1 -18.18 0.80 -17.36
N HIS A 2 -17.30 0.17 -16.57
CA HIS A 2 -16.58 -1.11 -16.69
C HIS A 2 -15.81 -1.26 -18.01
N THR A 3 -14.66 -0.57 -18.13
CA THR A 3 -13.76 -0.69 -19.30
C THR A 3 -12.27 -0.39 -19.01
N LEU A 4 -11.71 -0.69 -17.83
CA LEU A 4 -10.25 -0.52 -17.61
C LEU A 4 -9.59 -1.66 -16.81
N PHE A 5 -10.01 -2.90 -17.04
CA PHE A 5 -9.33 -4.09 -16.50
C PHE A 5 -8.91 -5.10 -17.57
N ARG A 6 -8.95 -4.72 -18.87
CA ARG A 6 -8.58 -5.62 -19.96
C ARG A 6 -7.40 -5.06 -20.74
N LEU A 7 -6.20 -5.50 -20.37
CA LEU A 7 -5.06 -5.62 -21.28
C LEU A 7 -4.66 -7.10 -21.30
N HIS A 8 -5.32 -7.87 -22.17
CA HIS A 8 -4.61 -8.85 -23.01
C HIS A 8 -3.91 -8.00 -24.08
N GLY A 9 -2.63 -8.16 -24.40
CA GLY A 9 -1.88 -9.39 -24.56
C GLY A 9 -1.48 -9.44 -26.02
N ASP A 10 -0.38 -8.74 -26.35
CA ASP A 10 0.53 -8.97 -27.49
C ASP A 10 1.40 -7.71 -27.67
N ASP A 11 2.51 -7.64 -26.92
CA ASP A 11 3.79 -7.24 -27.48
C ASP A 11 4.92 -7.65 -26.52
N THR A 12 5.60 -8.73 -26.87
CA THR A 12 6.88 -9.10 -26.25
C THR A 12 7.94 -8.10 -26.71
N THR A 13 8.26 -7.08 -25.90
CA THR A 13 9.58 -6.38 -25.80
C THR A 13 9.52 -4.99 -25.10
N ILE A 14 8.75 -4.83 -24.01
CA ILE A 14 9.02 -3.72 -23.07
C ILE A 14 9.25 -4.30 -21.69
N THR A 15 10.54 -4.49 -21.42
CA THR A 15 11.16 -4.98 -20.20
C THR A 15 11.02 -3.97 -19.05
N ASP A 16 10.42 -4.37 -17.93
CA ASP A 16 10.97 -4.31 -16.56
C ASP A 16 11.73 -3.03 -16.07
N GLN A 17 11.43 -1.84 -16.61
CA GLN A 17 12.29 -0.67 -16.44
C GLN A 17 11.72 0.64 -15.88
N ASP A 18 10.53 0.68 -15.30
CA ASP A 18 10.06 1.95 -14.69
C ASP A 18 9.48 1.74 -13.28
N PRO A 19 9.75 2.64 -12.32
CA PRO A 19 9.01 2.67 -11.07
C PRO A 19 7.52 2.71 -11.43
N VAL A 20 6.65 2.02 -10.68
CA VAL A 20 5.22 2.30 -10.82
C VAL A 20 5.06 3.77 -10.48
N ASP A 21 4.90 4.51 -11.56
CA ASP A 21 5.33 5.88 -11.63
C ASP A 21 4.38 6.66 -10.73
N THR A 22 4.90 7.54 -9.88
CA THR A 22 4.08 8.63 -9.36
C THR A 22 3.39 9.37 -10.52
N ALA A 23 3.92 9.27 -11.76
CA ALA A 23 3.21 9.60 -12.99
C ALA A 23 1.92 8.78 -13.22
N ALA A 24 1.86 7.47 -13.00
CA ALA A 24 0.63 6.69 -13.16
C ALA A 24 -0.46 7.09 -12.15
N ILE A 25 -0.08 7.32 -10.88
CA ILE A 25 -0.99 7.80 -9.84
C ILE A 25 -1.40 9.25 -10.11
N SER A 26 -0.47 10.10 -10.56
CA SER A 26 -0.78 11.50 -10.92
C SER A 26 -1.58 11.61 -12.21
N ILE A 27 -1.41 10.72 -13.19
CA ILE A 27 -2.24 10.59 -14.39
C ILE A 27 -3.65 10.14 -13.99
N MET A 28 -3.78 9.18 -13.07
CA MET A 28 -5.07 8.72 -12.56
C MET A 28 -5.82 9.86 -11.84
N LEU A 29 -5.13 10.59 -10.95
CA LEU A 29 -5.68 11.78 -10.27
C LEU A 29 -5.96 12.95 -11.24
N ALA A 30 -5.10 13.16 -12.25
CA ALA A 30 -5.27 14.21 -13.26
C ALA A 30 -6.42 13.93 -14.23
N HIS A 31 -6.78 12.66 -14.45
CA HIS A 31 -7.94 12.25 -15.23
C HIS A 31 -9.25 12.22 -14.42
N GLY A 32 -9.26 12.74 -13.18
CA GLY A 32 -10.47 12.91 -12.38
C GLY A 32 -10.79 11.73 -11.47
N ALA A 33 -9.85 10.80 -11.23
CA ALA A 33 -10.00 9.85 -10.15
C ALA A 33 -9.98 10.61 -8.82
N SER A 34 -11.03 10.45 -8.02
CA SER A 34 -11.08 11.02 -6.69
C SER A 34 -10.13 10.23 -5.78
N PRO A 35 -9.38 10.87 -4.86
CA PRO A 35 -8.62 10.17 -3.82
C PRO A 35 -9.52 9.29 -2.91
N THR A 36 -10.84 9.46 -3.01
CA THR A 36 -11.87 8.68 -2.32
C THR A 36 -12.44 7.53 -3.13
N ASP A 37 -12.10 7.40 -4.42
CA ASP A 37 -12.65 6.34 -5.26
C ASP A 37 -12.18 4.99 -4.74
N THR A 38 -13.06 4.01 -4.71
CA THR A 38 -12.74 2.67 -4.21
C THR A 38 -12.74 1.65 -5.34
N ASP A 39 -11.84 0.68 -5.28
CA ASP A 39 -11.90 -0.50 -6.13
C ASP A 39 -13.08 -1.43 -5.73
N ASN A 40 -13.21 -2.56 -6.42
CA ASN A 40 -14.26 -3.56 -6.13
C ASN A 40 -14.15 -4.20 -4.74
N ALA A 41 -13.02 -4.04 -4.04
CA ALA A 41 -12.79 -4.49 -2.67
C ALA A 41 -12.94 -3.34 -1.65
N GLY A 42 -13.36 -2.15 -2.08
CA GLY A 42 -13.50 -0.97 -1.22
C GLY A 42 -12.17 -0.26 -0.93
N ASN A 43 -11.07 -0.62 -1.61
CA ASN A 43 -9.78 -0.01 -1.37
C ASN A 43 -9.70 1.35 -2.05
N THR A 44 -9.37 2.37 -1.27
CA THR A 44 -8.97 3.68 -1.80
C THR A 44 -7.55 3.64 -2.38
N PRO A 45 -7.16 4.62 -3.22
CA PRO A 45 -5.78 4.78 -3.66
C PRO A 45 -4.77 4.76 -2.51
N LEU A 46 -5.16 5.27 -1.33
CA LEU A 46 -4.32 5.28 -0.13
C LEU A 46 -4.08 3.87 0.43
N HIS A 47 -5.06 2.97 0.35
CA HIS A 47 -4.88 1.55 0.72
C HIS A 47 -3.88 0.85 -0.21
N LEU A 48 -3.97 1.12 -1.51
CA LEU A 48 -3.09 0.53 -2.52
C LEU A 48 -1.65 1.05 -2.39
N ALA A 49 -1.48 2.36 -2.12
CA ALA A 49 -0.19 2.96 -1.84
C ALA A 49 0.42 2.43 -0.53
N ALA A 50 -0.39 2.31 0.53
CA ALA A 50 0.08 1.77 1.80
C ALA A 50 0.54 0.31 1.69
N PHE A 51 -0.12 -0.51 0.85
CA PHE A 51 0.29 -1.90 0.61
C PHE A 51 1.66 -2.01 -0.09
N ASN A 52 2.04 -1.03 -0.92
CA ASN A 52 3.33 -1.03 -1.61
C ASN A 52 4.32 -0.14 -0.86
N LEU A 53 5.19 -0.76 -0.05
CA LEU A 53 6.10 -0.05 0.85
C LEU A 53 7.09 0.92 0.16
N HIS A 54 7.24 0.81 -1.16
CA HIS A 54 8.04 1.74 -1.98
C HIS A 54 7.32 3.04 -2.35
N TRP A 55 5.99 3.09 -2.22
CA TRP A 55 5.18 4.20 -2.70
C TRP A 55 4.95 5.24 -1.60
N THR A 56 5.93 5.44 -0.73
CA THR A 56 5.86 6.42 0.37
C THR A 56 5.64 7.85 -0.15
N GLU A 57 6.23 8.19 -1.30
CA GLU A 57 5.99 9.46 -1.98
C GLU A 57 4.54 9.59 -2.48
N ALA A 58 4.01 8.54 -3.11
CA ALA A 58 2.63 8.54 -3.57
C ALA A 58 1.62 8.59 -2.41
N LEU A 59 1.93 7.90 -1.30
CA LEU A 59 1.16 7.98 -0.07
C LEU A 59 1.14 9.42 0.47
N SER A 60 2.31 10.06 0.56
CA SER A 60 2.44 11.45 1.00
C SER A 60 1.63 12.39 0.11
N TYR A 61 1.72 12.21 -1.21
CA TYR A 61 0.96 12.99 -2.18
C TYR A 61 -0.56 12.82 -2.01
N LEU A 62 -1.04 11.60 -1.80
CA LEU A 62 -2.46 11.33 -1.56
C LEU A 62 -2.96 11.97 -0.25
N LEU A 63 -2.14 11.92 0.80
CA LEU A 63 -2.44 12.58 2.07
C LEU A 63 -2.50 14.11 1.91
N GLU A 64 -1.59 14.71 1.15
CA GLU A 64 -1.62 16.14 0.82
C GLU A 64 -2.86 16.53 0.01
N ARG A 65 -3.36 15.61 -0.83
CA ARG A 65 -4.61 15.78 -1.59
C ARG A 65 -5.88 15.54 -0.76
N GLY A 66 -5.75 15.27 0.54
CA GLY A 66 -6.87 15.09 1.46
C GLY A 66 -7.43 13.67 1.52
N ALA A 67 -6.67 12.66 1.09
CA ALA A 67 -7.06 11.27 1.30
C ALA A 67 -7.15 10.95 2.82
N ASP A 68 -8.26 10.32 3.24
CA ASP A 68 -8.46 9.97 4.63
C ASP A 68 -7.83 8.59 4.95
N PRO A 69 -6.78 8.51 5.79
CA PRO A 69 -6.21 7.25 6.26
C PRO A 69 -7.14 6.46 7.20
N ALA A 70 -8.21 7.08 7.70
CA ALA A 70 -9.23 6.42 8.51
C ALA A 70 -10.31 5.72 7.69
N GLN A 71 -10.34 5.93 6.36
CA GLN A 71 -11.29 5.24 5.51
C GLN A 71 -11.06 3.73 5.61
N GLU A 72 -12.15 3.00 5.86
CA GLU A 72 -12.17 1.55 5.93
C GLU A 72 -12.62 0.98 4.58
N ASN A 73 -11.98 -0.10 4.13
CA ASN A 73 -12.41 -0.88 2.96
C ASN A 73 -13.51 -1.90 3.34
N LEU A 74 -13.90 -2.79 2.42
CA LEU A 74 -14.94 -3.80 2.69
C LEU A 74 -14.53 -4.81 3.78
N GLU A 75 -13.24 -4.97 4.04
CA GLU A 75 -12.68 -5.84 5.07
C GLU A 75 -12.44 -5.09 6.40
N LYS A 76 -12.96 -3.87 6.52
CA LYS A 76 -12.71 -2.95 7.65
C LYS A 76 -11.22 -2.68 7.90
N GLU A 77 -10.40 -2.91 6.90
CA GLU A 77 -9.00 -2.57 6.93
C GLU A 77 -8.87 -1.07 6.63
N THR A 78 -7.91 -0.45 7.28
CA THR A 78 -7.49 0.93 7.04
C THR A 78 -6.18 0.94 6.26
N ALA A 79 -5.70 2.12 5.85
CA ALA A 79 -4.38 2.26 5.25
C ALA A 79 -3.26 1.67 6.16
N PHE A 80 -3.42 1.73 7.48
CA PHE A 80 -2.49 1.10 8.43
C PHE A 80 -2.46 -0.42 8.34
N HIS A 81 -3.62 -1.08 8.18
CA HIS A 81 -3.70 -2.53 8.02
C HIS A 81 -3.00 -2.96 6.72
N ARG A 82 -3.20 -2.20 5.64
CA ARG A 82 -2.52 -2.47 4.36
C ARG A 82 -1.02 -2.24 4.41
N ALA A 83 -0.54 -1.19 5.10
CA ALA A 83 0.89 -1.00 5.38
C ALA A 83 1.46 -2.13 6.26
N ALA A 84 0.69 -2.64 7.21
CA ALA A 84 1.08 -3.77 8.05
C ALA A 84 1.19 -5.10 7.28
N CYS A 85 0.33 -5.32 6.28
CA CYS A 85 0.41 -6.41 5.31
C CYS A 85 1.38 -6.12 4.14
N GLY A 86 2.04 -4.96 4.17
CA GLY A 86 2.73 -4.37 3.02
C GLY A 86 3.64 -5.35 2.30
N SER A 87 3.59 -5.33 0.98
CA SER A 87 4.40 -6.17 0.12
C SER A 87 5.51 -5.35 -0.52
N TYR A 88 6.70 -5.93 -0.53
CA TYR A 88 7.86 -5.45 -1.30
C TYR A 88 7.86 -6.22 -2.62
N LYS A 89 6.95 -5.86 -3.54
CA LYS A 89 6.88 -6.48 -4.88
C LYS A 89 7.36 -5.46 -5.91
N GLY A 90 8.60 -5.62 -6.35
CA GLY A 90 9.18 -4.76 -7.39
C GLY A 90 10.64 -4.43 -7.07
N ARG A 91 11.54 -5.10 -7.79
CA ARG A 91 13.01 -4.99 -7.71
C ARG A 91 13.64 -5.39 -6.37
N ASP A 92 14.49 -6.40 -6.50
CA ASP A 92 15.24 -7.08 -5.44
C ASP A 92 14.44 -8.02 -4.55
N ILE A 93 14.32 -9.24 -5.08
CA ILE A 93 14.04 -10.49 -4.37
C ILE A 93 15.15 -10.82 -3.32
N LEU A 94 16.13 -9.92 -3.13
CA LEU A 94 17.30 -10.03 -2.26
C LEU A 94 17.33 -8.99 -1.12
N THR A 95 16.29 -8.15 -0.97
CA THR A 95 16.22 -7.22 0.17
C THR A 95 16.08 -8.02 1.47
N ARG A 96 17.11 -7.89 2.33
CA ARG A 96 17.15 -8.49 3.67
C ARG A 96 15.86 -8.15 4.41
N SER A 97 15.44 -9.05 5.30
CA SER A 97 14.30 -8.82 6.19
C SER A 97 14.35 -7.44 6.88
N GLU A 98 15.56 -6.96 7.21
CA GLU A 98 15.83 -5.64 7.77
C GLU A 98 15.39 -4.45 6.89
N GLU A 99 15.67 -4.48 5.58
CA GLU A 99 15.32 -3.37 4.68
C GLU A 99 13.80 -3.30 4.47
N ARG A 100 13.15 -4.46 4.44
CA ARG A 100 11.69 -4.56 4.37
C ARG A 100 11.04 -4.02 5.64
N ILE A 101 11.62 -4.31 6.80
CA ILE A 101 11.18 -3.75 8.10
C ILE A 101 11.32 -2.22 8.08
N ARG A 102 12.46 -1.69 7.62
CA ARG A 102 12.67 -0.23 7.51
C ARG A 102 11.65 0.43 6.59
N ALA A 103 11.44 -0.11 5.39
CA ALA A 103 10.45 0.43 4.46
C ALA A 103 9.02 0.39 5.04
N GLN A 104 8.69 -0.67 5.78
CA GLN A 104 7.41 -0.77 6.49
C GLN A 104 7.29 0.31 7.58
N GLU A 105 8.36 0.55 8.34
CA GLU A 105 8.40 1.57 9.37
C GLU A 105 8.29 2.97 8.79
N ASP A 106 8.96 3.25 7.67
CA ASP A 106 8.87 4.54 6.98
C ASP A 106 7.44 4.80 6.47
N MET A 107 6.81 3.80 5.85
CA MET A 107 5.41 3.91 5.39
C MET A 107 4.45 4.17 6.56
N LEU A 108 4.61 3.43 7.66
CA LEU A 108 3.80 3.65 8.87
C LEU A 108 4.09 5.01 9.50
N ALA A 109 5.34 5.48 9.49
CA ALA A 109 5.71 6.78 10.03
C ALA A 109 5.03 7.92 9.25
N VAL A 110 4.92 7.82 7.92
CA VAL A 110 4.17 8.78 7.10
C VAL A 110 2.69 8.80 7.50
N LEU A 111 2.07 7.64 7.68
CA LEU A 111 0.67 7.54 8.12
C LEU A 111 0.47 8.07 9.55
N VAL A 112 1.40 7.80 10.47
CA VAL A 112 1.37 8.35 11.84
C VAL A 112 1.51 9.87 11.82
N LYS A 113 2.40 10.41 10.98
CA LYS A 113 2.59 11.85 10.79
C LYS A 113 1.32 12.54 10.28
N ALA A 114 0.45 11.83 9.57
CA ALA A 114 -0.87 12.32 9.20
C ALA A 114 -1.85 12.48 10.40
N GLY A 115 -1.41 12.21 11.63
CA GLY A 115 -2.14 12.55 12.87
C GLY A 115 -3.25 11.57 13.24
N ARG A 116 -3.04 10.27 12.98
CA ARG A 116 -4.06 9.22 13.16
C ARG A 116 -3.52 7.95 13.83
N GLU A 117 -2.65 8.11 14.83
CA GLU A 117 -2.05 6.98 15.58
C GLU A 117 -3.09 6.04 16.20
N GLY A 118 -4.24 6.55 16.66
CA GLY A 118 -5.32 5.73 17.23
C GLY A 118 -5.96 4.71 16.28
N LEU A 119 -5.64 4.76 14.98
CA LEU A 119 -6.07 3.74 14.02
C LEU A 119 -5.23 2.45 14.11
N MET A 120 -4.07 2.46 14.77
CA MET A 120 -3.26 1.27 15.00
C MET A 120 -3.87 0.29 16.01
N ASP A 121 -4.85 0.72 16.78
CA ASP A 121 -5.50 -0.09 17.81
C ASP A 121 -6.90 -0.58 17.38
N ARG A 122 -7.39 -0.12 16.22
CA ARG A 122 -8.61 -0.67 15.61
C ARG A 122 -8.31 -2.00 14.96
N GLY A 123 -9.19 -2.98 15.17
CA GLY A 123 -9.14 -4.26 14.46
C GLY A 123 -9.89 -4.19 13.14
N ASP A 124 -9.43 -4.97 12.17
CA ASP A 124 -10.12 -5.25 10.91
C ASP A 124 -11.39 -6.10 11.12
N ALA A 125 -12.00 -6.59 10.03
CA ALA A 125 -13.14 -7.50 10.10
C ALA A 125 -12.84 -8.82 10.82
N GLU A 126 -11.56 -9.24 10.89
CA GLU A 126 -11.10 -10.41 11.63
C GLU A 126 -10.74 -10.08 13.10
N GLY A 127 -10.81 -8.81 13.49
CA GLY A 127 -10.42 -8.32 14.82
C GLY A 127 -8.90 -8.21 15.02
N LYS A 128 -8.11 -8.30 13.95
CA LYS A 128 -6.65 -8.16 14.01
C LYS A 128 -6.28 -6.68 13.93
N THR A 129 -5.43 -6.24 14.84
CA THR A 129 -4.91 -4.87 14.80
C THR A 129 -3.74 -4.77 13.82
N PRO A 130 -3.48 -3.58 13.23
CA PRO A 130 -2.30 -3.33 12.41
C PRO A 130 -1.00 -3.73 13.11
N ARG A 131 -0.91 -3.53 14.44
CA ARG A 131 0.24 -3.96 15.24
C ARG A 131 0.44 -5.47 15.24
N GLN A 132 -0.64 -6.24 15.34
CA GLN A 132 -0.59 -7.69 15.31
C GLN A 132 -0.16 -8.19 13.92
N ILE A 133 -0.73 -7.58 12.88
CA ILE A 133 -0.40 -7.88 11.48
C ILE A 133 1.08 -7.60 11.21
N CYS A 134 1.60 -6.42 11.60
CA CYS A 134 3.01 -6.06 11.45
C CYS A 134 3.93 -7.14 12.03
N LYS A 135 3.66 -7.60 13.25
CA LYS A 135 4.47 -8.67 13.88
C LYS A 135 4.48 -9.93 13.03
N THR A 136 3.30 -10.42 12.64
CA THR A 136 3.20 -11.64 11.83
C THR A 136 3.88 -11.53 10.47
N THR A 137 3.77 -10.37 9.82
CA THR A 137 4.41 -10.07 8.54
C THR A 137 5.94 -10.07 8.68
N ARG A 138 6.47 -9.40 9.70
CA ARG A 138 7.92 -9.32 9.97
C ARG A 138 8.51 -10.68 10.33
N ASP A 139 7.83 -11.45 11.18
CA ASP A 139 8.23 -12.81 11.54
C ASP A 139 8.33 -13.70 10.28
N GLY A 140 7.38 -13.55 9.35
CA GLY A 140 7.39 -14.23 8.06
C GLY A 140 8.57 -13.82 7.15
N TRP A 141 9.06 -12.59 7.25
CA TRP A 141 10.24 -12.14 6.49
C TRP A 141 11.53 -12.67 7.10
N ILE A 142 11.67 -12.57 8.42
CA ILE A 142 12.84 -13.05 9.16
C ILE A 142 13.01 -14.56 8.97
N THR A 143 11.92 -15.32 9.07
CA THR A 143 11.94 -16.79 8.89
C THR A 143 12.38 -17.19 7.47
N LYS A 144 12.07 -16.38 6.46
CA LYS A 144 12.49 -16.64 5.07
C LYS A 144 13.96 -16.27 4.82
N ASP A 145 14.52 -15.35 5.60
CA ASP A 145 15.92 -14.92 5.50
C ASP A 145 16.90 -15.96 6.10
N ILE A 146 16.42 -16.79 7.03
CA ILE A 146 17.22 -17.80 7.75
C ILE A 146 17.27 -19.16 7.01
N ARG A 147 16.43 -19.35 5.97
CA ARG A 147 16.23 -20.64 5.30
C ARG A 147 16.95 -20.72 3.95
#